data_AF-A0A836KB06-F1
#
_entry.id   AF-A0A836KB06-F1
#
_cell.length_a   1.000
_cell.length_b   1.000
_cell.length_c   1.000
_cell.angle_alpha   90.00
_cell.angle_beta   90.00
_cell.angle_gamma   90.00
#
_symmetry.space_group_name_H-M   'P 1'
#
loop_
_entity.id
_entity.type
_entity.pdbx_description
1 polymer ?
#
loop_
_entity_poly.entity_id
_entity_poly.type
_entity_poly.pdbx_seq_one_letter_code
_entity_poly.pdbx_strand_id
1 'polypeptide(L)'
;MLAIQWYTAAIILIDGYELLHLWKASPQAVERGTWWLDSEANAPLAAALYAGLLVLLMLPRLFVLLEPLNRWLLMIDTIHEGIRLVLYSLLFTLYSGATQFNTILLAFMLWNTLLYGRQYYTTMCMLREHSK
;
A
#
# COMPACT_ATOMS: atom_id res chain seq x y z
N MET A 1 -17.61 -9.55 -6.05
CA MET A 1 -16.61 -10.53 -5.56
C MET A 1 -15.37 -10.52 -6.44
N LEU A 2 -15.45 -10.82 -7.74
CA LEU A 2 -14.32 -10.73 -8.69
C LEU A 2 -13.62 -9.35 -8.72
N ALA A 3 -14.37 -8.25 -8.57
CA ALA A 3 -13.81 -6.91 -8.65
C ALA A 3 -12.77 -6.59 -7.57
N ILE A 4 -12.95 -7.04 -6.32
CA ILE A 4 -11.97 -6.78 -5.25
C ILE A 4 -10.70 -7.60 -5.46
N GLN A 5 -10.80 -8.85 -5.93
CA GLN A 5 -9.64 -9.69 -6.22
C GLN A 5 -8.76 -9.07 -7.32
N TRP A 6 -9.35 -8.64 -8.43
CA TRP A 6 -8.59 -7.98 -9.50
C TRP A 6 -7.98 -6.66 -9.05
N TYR A 7 -8.70 -5.89 -8.23
CA TYR A 7 -8.19 -4.66 -7.65
C TYR A 7 -6.99 -4.93 -6.73
N THR A 8 -7.11 -5.91 -5.84
CA THR A 8 -6.04 -6.34 -4.94
C THR A 8 -4.84 -6.86 -5.71
N ALA A 9 -5.05 -7.64 -6.77
CA ALA A 9 -3.99 -8.12 -7.65
C ALA A 9 -3.25 -6.95 -8.33
N ALA A 10 -3.98 -5.93 -8.81
CA ALA A 10 -3.37 -4.75 -9.39
C ALA A 10 -2.48 -4.01 -8.37
N ILE A 11 -2.91 -3.87 -7.12
CA ILE A 11 -2.07 -3.19 -6.12
C ILE A 11 -0.84 -4.04 -5.75
N ILE A 12 -0.97 -5.37 -5.65
CA ILE A 12 0.18 -6.25 -5.45
C ILE A 12 1.20 -6.06 -6.58
N LEU A 13 0.74 -5.92 -7.83
CA LEU A 13 1.63 -5.65 -8.96
C LEU A 13 2.30 -4.28 -8.88
N ILE A 14 1.59 -3.25 -8.39
CA ILE A 14 2.16 -1.91 -8.16
C ILE A 14 3.27 -1.99 -7.10
N ASP A 15 3.00 -2.65 -5.96
CA ASP A 15 3.99 -2.80 -4.89
C ASP A 15 5.19 -3.65 -5.36
N GLY A 16 4.94 -4.70 -6.17
CA GLY A 16 5.98 -5.51 -6.79
C GLY A 16 6.83 -4.74 -7.82
N TYR A 17 6.20 -3.84 -8.59
CA TYR A 17 6.91 -2.95 -9.51
C TYR A 17 7.83 -2.00 -8.75
N GLU A 18 7.36 -1.42 -7.64
CA GLU A 18 8.16 -0.55 -6.78
C GLU A 18 9.35 -1.31 -6.17
N LEU A 19 9.13 -2.54 -5.67
CA LEU A 19 10.20 -3.41 -5.19
C LEU A 19 11.25 -3.73 -6.27
N LEU A 20 10.80 -4.03 -7.49
CA LEU A 20 11.69 -4.25 -8.63
C LEU A 20 12.50 -3.00 -8.96
N HIS A 21 11.89 -1.82 -8.87
CA HIS A 21 12.56 -0.55 -9.11
C HIS A 21 13.62 -0.28 -8.04
N LEU A 22 13.31 -0.52 -6.76
CA LEU A 22 14.26 -0.41 -5.66
C LEU A 22 15.43 -1.37 -5.82
N TRP A 23 15.18 -2.61 -6.24
CA TRP A 23 16.23 -3.60 -6.51
C TRP A 23 17.18 -3.13 -7.62
N LYS A 24 16.61 -2.62 -8.72
CA LYS A 24 17.38 -2.20 -9.91
C LYS A 24 18.01 -0.81 -9.78
N ALA A 25 17.64 -0.03 -8.77
CA ALA A 25 18.21 1.28 -8.55
C ALA A 25 19.72 1.15 -8.30
N SER A 26 20.53 1.81 -9.12
CA SER A 26 21.96 1.92 -8.84
C SER A 26 22.17 2.72 -7.56
N PRO A 27 23.30 2.55 -6.84
CA PRO A 27 23.60 3.36 -5.66
C PRO A 27 23.48 4.87 -5.91
N GLN A 28 23.87 5.31 -7.11
CA GLN A 28 23.74 6.71 -7.59
C GLN A 28 22.29 7.15 -7.86
N ALA A 29 21.38 6.23 -8.20
CA ALA A 29 19.97 6.52 -8.35
C ALA A 29 19.26 6.62 -6.99
N VAL A 30 19.70 5.84 -6.00
CA VAL A 30 19.25 5.97 -4.61
C VAL A 30 19.74 7.28 -4.00
N GLU A 31 20.96 7.73 -4.35
CA GLU A 31 21.48 9.06 -4.00
C GLU A 31 20.69 10.24 -4.59
N ARG A 32 19.81 10.02 -5.59
CA ARG A 32 18.93 11.07 -6.14
C ARG A 32 17.53 11.07 -5.52
N GLY A 33 17.29 10.21 -4.54
CA GLY A 33 16.00 10.02 -3.90
C GLY A 33 15.05 9.13 -4.70
N THR A 34 14.14 8.44 -3.99
CA THR A 34 12.99 7.74 -4.58
C THR A 34 11.77 8.65 -4.52
N TRP A 35 10.59 8.18 -4.94
CA TRP A 35 9.37 8.94 -4.74
C TRP A 35 9.12 9.30 -3.27
N TRP A 36 9.62 8.53 -2.29
CA TRP A 36 9.35 8.78 -0.87
C TRP A 36 10.59 9.06 -0.02
N LEU A 37 11.79 9.00 -0.60
CA LEU A 37 13.04 9.14 0.13
C LEU A 37 13.90 10.21 -0.52
N ASP A 38 14.45 11.12 0.29
CA ASP A 38 15.43 12.10 -0.17
C ASP A 38 16.82 11.48 -0.30
N SER A 39 17.68 12.15 -1.07
CA SER A 39 19.13 11.94 -1.14
C SER A 39 19.83 12.03 0.22
N GLU A 40 19.26 12.82 1.15
CA GLU A 40 19.77 12.98 2.53
C GLU A 40 19.35 11.84 3.47
N ALA A 41 18.41 10.97 3.06
CA ALA A 41 18.06 9.80 3.84
C ALA A 41 19.22 8.81 3.88
N ASN A 42 19.37 8.04 4.97
CA ASN A 42 20.38 6.99 5.09
C ASN A 42 20.09 5.87 4.07
N ALA A 43 20.59 6.05 2.84
CA ALA A 43 20.12 5.43 1.61
C ALA A 43 19.94 3.90 1.66
N PRO A 44 20.87 3.11 2.21
CA PRO A 44 20.72 1.65 2.23
C PRO A 44 19.65 1.19 3.24
N LEU A 45 19.63 1.81 4.43
CA LEU A 45 18.72 1.44 5.51
C LEU A 45 17.29 1.88 5.19
N ALA A 46 17.13 3.09 4.66
CA ALA A 46 15.84 3.63 4.27
C ALA A 46 15.19 2.80 3.15
N ALA A 47 15.96 2.42 2.12
CA ALA A 47 15.48 1.55 1.05
C ALA A 47 15.09 0.15 1.56
N ALA A 48 15.88 -0.43 2.47
CA ALA A 48 15.58 -1.73 3.07
C ALA A 48 14.31 -1.70 3.94
N LEU A 49 14.13 -0.67 4.77
CA LEU A 49 12.93 -0.49 5.57
C LEU A 49 11.69 -0.26 4.70
N TYR A 50 11.84 0.52 3.63
CA TYR A 50 10.77 0.77 2.67
C TYR A 50 10.36 -0.52 1.94
N ALA A 51 11.33 -1.30 1.46
CA ALA A 51 11.06 -2.61 0.85
C ALA A 51 10.39 -3.59 1.85
N GLY A 52 10.87 -3.63 3.09
CA GLY A 52 10.27 -4.43 4.15
C GLY A 52 8.81 -4.05 4.44
N LEU A 53 8.51 -2.74 4.45
CA LEU A 53 7.14 -2.24 4.58
C LEU A 53 6.26 -2.70 3.41
N LEU A 54 6.72 -2.59 2.16
CA LEU A 54 5.96 -3.04 0.99
C LEU A 54 5.65 -4.54 1.07
N VAL A 55 6.63 -5.38 1.41
CA VAL A 55 6.43 -6.82 1.57
C VAL A 55 5.42 -7.13 2.69
N LEU A 56 5.52 -6.45 3.83
CA LEU A 56 4.59 -6.61 4.94
C LEU A 56 3.14 -6.26 4.55
N LEU A 57 2.96 -5.19 3.78
CA LEU A 57 1.65 -4.75 3.29
C LEU A 57 1.10 -5.68 2.20
N MET A 58 1.96 -6.31 1.41
CA MET A 58 1.56 -7.29 0.37
C MET A 58 1.05 -8.61 0.95
N LEU A 59 1.56 -9.03 2.12
CA LEU A 59 1.25 -10.33 2.71
C LEU A 59 -0.26 -10.58 2.93
N PRO A 60 -1.02 -9.72 3.65
CA PRO A 60 -2.47 -9.93 3.85
C PRO A 60 -3.26 -9.90 2.53
N ARG A 61 -2.83 -9.09 1.56
CA ARG A 61 -3.46 -8.97 0.24
C ARG A 61 -3.43 -10.27 -0.54
N LEU A 62 -2.36 -11.07 -0.40
CA LEU A 62 -2.28 -12.40 -1.01
C LEU A 62 -3.41 -13.31 -0.50
N PHE A 63 -3.76 -13.21 0.78
CA PHE A 63 -4.87 -13.97 1.34
C PHE A 63 -6.23 -13.44 0.88
N VAL A 64 -6.38 -12.13 0.62
CA VAL A 64 -7.60 -11.57 0.00
C VAL A 64 -7.86 -12.11 -1.40
N LEU A 65 -6.81 -12.45 -2.16
CA LEU A 65 -6.98 -13.12 -3.46
C LEU A 65 -7.64 -14.50 -3.32
N LEU A 66 -7.32 -15.22 -2.25
CA LEU A 66 -7.85 -16.56 -1.97
C LEU A 66 -9.24 -16.49 -1.33
N GLU A 67 -9.41 -15.62 -0.33
CA GLU A 67 -10.64 -15.47 0.46
C GLU A 67 -11.17 -14.02 0.43
N PRO A 68 -11.74 -13.56 -0.69
CA PRO A 68 -12.13 -12.15 -0.88
C PRO A 68 -13.31 -11.69 0.00
N LEU A 69 -13.99 -12.62 0.69
CA LEU A 69 -15.09 -12.35 1.62
C LEU A 69 -14.68 -12.54 3.07
N ASN A 70 -13.40 -12.76 3.35
CA ASN A 70 -12.95 -12.85 4.73
C ASN A 70 -12.89 -11.44 5.31
N ARG A 71 -13.88 -11.11 6.15
CA ARG A 71 -13.99 -9.81 6.81
C ARG A 71 -12.72 -9.40 7.58
N TRP A 72 -12.00 -10.35 8.16
CA TRP A 72 -10.82 -10.05 8.96
C TRP A 72 -9.66 -9.62 8.07
N LEU A 73 -9.48 -10.29 6.92
CA LEU A 73 -8.48 -9.91 5.94
C LEU A 73 -8.77 -8.52 5.36
N LEU A 74 -10.03 -8.25 4.98
CA LEU A 74 -10.43 -6.93 4.47
C LEU A 74 -10.24 -5.81 5.51
N MET A 75 -10.50 -6.09 6.79
CA MET A 75 -10.23 -5.15 7.89
C MET A 75 -8.73 -4.89 8.05
N ILE A 76 -7.91 -5.94 8.03
CA ILE A 76 -6.45 -5.81 8.11
C ILE A 76 -5.92 -4.97 6.95
N ASP A 77 -6.34 -5.24 5.72
CA ASP A 77 -5.93 -4.45 4.55
C ASP A 77 -6.38 -2.99 4.62
N THR A 78 -7.57 -2.73 5.17
CA THR A 78 -8.03 -1.36 5.45
C THR A 78 -7.09 -0.64 6.41
N ILE A 79 -6.72 -1.29 7.52
CA ILE A 79 -5.82 -0.73 8.53
C ILE A 79 -4.42 -0.50 7.94
N HIS A 80 -3.92 -1.47 7.18
CA HIS A 80 -2.63 -1.42 6.53
C HIS A 80 -2.54 -0.25 5.53
N GLU A 81 -3.56 -0.05 4.70
CA GLU A 81 -3.61 1.11 3.80
C GLU A 81 -3.74 2.44 4.55
N GLY A 82 -4.49 2.46 5.66
CA GLY A 82 -4.56 3.64 6.53
C GLY A 82 -3.19 3.99 7.13
N ILE A 83 -2.45 3.00 7.63
CA ILE A 83 -1.08 3.17 8.13
C ILE A 83 -0.16 3.67 7.02
N ARG A 84 -0.22 3.07 5.83
CA ARG A 84 0.56 3.48 4.65
C ARG A 84 0.29 4.96 4.31
N LEU A 85 -0.98 5.35 4.26
CA LEU A 85 -1.39 6.72 3.97
C LEU A 85 -0.83 7.69 5.02
N VAL A 86 -0.96 7.38 6.31
CA VAL A 86 -0.46 8.26 7.40
C VAL A 86 1.05 8.39 7.32
N LEU A 87 1.78 7.26 7.21
CA LEU A 87 3.24 7.26 7.11
C LEU A 87 3.72 8.08 5.92
N TYR A 88 3.12 7.89 4.76
CA TYR A 88 3.55 8.58 3.55
C TYR A 88 3.11 10.05 3.53
N SER A 89 2.00 10.39 4.19
CA SER A 89 1.62 11.79 4.40
C SER A 89 2.65 12.51 5.28
N LEU A 90 3.15 11.84 6.33
CA LEU A 90 4.23 12.38 7.16
C LEU A 90 5.52 12.54 6.35
N LEU A 91 5.91 11.52 5.58
CA LEU A 91 7.08 11.61 4.69
C LEU A 91 6.93 12.75 3.68
N PHE A 92 5.74 12.93 3.10
CA PHE A 92 5.46 14.02 2.17
C PHE A 92 5.70 15.40 2.80
N THR A 93 5.36 15.60 4.07
CA THR A 93 5.61 16.89 4.75
C THR A 93 7.09 17.15 5.04
N LEU A 94 7.90 16.10 5.13
CA LEU A 94 9.33 16.17 5.42
C LEU A 94 10.18 16.15 4.15
N TYR A 95 9.64 15.65 3.05
CA TYR A 95 10.38 15.44 1.81
C TYR A 95 10.49 16.75 1.02
N SER A 96 11.72 17.28 0.95
CA SER A 96 12.02 18.54 0.26
C SER A 96 11.72 18.49 -1.25
N GLY A 97 11.83 17.30 -1.85
CA GLY A 97 11.58 17.02 -3.26
C GLY A 97 10.14 16.59 -3.58
N ALA A 98 9.18 16.78 -2.67
CA ALA A 98 7.80 16.33 -2.87
C ALA A 98 7.15 16.97 -4.12
N THR A 99 6.61 16.12 -5.00
CA THR A 99 6.02 16.55 -6.27
C THR A 99 4.50 16.34 -6.30
N GLN A 100 3.84 16.86 -7.35
CA GLN A 100 2.43 16.56 -7.61
C GLN A 100 2.15 15.05 -7.71
N PHE A 101 3.13 14.26 -8.16
CA PHE A 101 2.99 12.81 -8.24
C PHE A 101 2.80 12.17 -6.85
N ASN A 102 3.51 12.66 -5.83
CA ASN A 102 3.32 12.22 -4.46
C ASN A 102 1.90 12.48 -3.95
N THR A 103 1.34 13.65 -4.26
CA THR A 103 -0.04 13.99 -3.90
C THR A 103 -1.04 13.04 -4.55
N ILE A 104 -0.83 12.69 -5.83
CA ILE A 104 -1.65 11.70 -6.54
C ILE A 104 -1.53 10.33 -5.85
N LEU A 105 -0.33 9.90 -5.46
CA LEU A 105 -0.12 8.65 -4.75
C LEU A 105 -0.82 8.63 -3.37
N LEU A 106 -0.77 9.74 -2.61
CA LEU A 106 -1.52 9.85 -1.35
C LEU A 106 -3.03 9.75 -1.57
N ALA A 107 -3.56 10.41 -2.60
CA ALA A 107 -4.96 10.30 -2.97
C ALA A 107 -5.34 8.86 -3.35
N PHE A 108 -4.46 8.17 -4.07
CA PHE A 108 -4.64 6.76 -4.41
C PHE A 108 -4.63 5.84 -3.17
N MET A 109 -3.75 6.09 -2.20
CA MET A 109 -3.71 5.33 -0.93
C MET A 109 -4.94 5.59 -0.07
N LEU A 110 -5.44 6.84 -0.05
CA LEU A 110 -6.72 7.17 0.58
C LEU A 110 -7.86 6.40 -0.09
N TRP A 111 -7.89 6.36 -1.41
CA TRP A 111 -8.89 5.60 -2.16
C TRP A 111 -8.82 4.09 -1.83
N ASN A 112 -7.63 3.50 -1.74
CA ASN A 112 -7.45 2.11 -1.34
C ASN A 112 -8.04 1.84 0.06
N THR A 113 -7.74 2.72 1.02
CA THR A 113 -8.26 2.63 2.40
C THR A 113 -9.79 2.61 2.40
N LEU A 114 -10.41 3.56 1.68
CA LEU A 114 -11.87 3.64 1.57
C LEU A 114 -12.47 2.43 0.86
N LEU A 115 -11.81 1.92 -0.17
CA LEU A 115 -12.28 0.78 -0.94
C LEU A 115 -12.27 -0.50 -0.11
N TYR A 116 -11.17 -0.83 0.57
CA TYR A 116 -11.12 -1.99 1.48
C TYR A 116 -12.10 -1.84 2.64
N GLY A 117 -12.20 -0.63 3.23
CA GLY A 117 -13.14 -0.36 4.32
C GLY A 117 -14.59 -0.56 3.90
N ARG A 118 -14.96 -0.11 2.69
CA ARG A 118 -16.29 -0.36 2.11
C ARG A 118 -16.52 -1.84 1.89
N GLN A 119 -15.55 -2.59 1.34
CA GLN A 119 -15.71 -4.03 1.12
C GLN A 119 -15.87 -4.79 2.43
N TYR A 120 -15.08 -4.45 3.46
CA TYR A 120 -15.24 -4.98 4.81
C TYR A 120 -16.66 -4.77 5.33
N TYR A 121 -17.16 -3.52 5.27
CA TYR A 121 -18.51 -3.19 5.72
C TYR A 121 -19.59 -3.99 4.98
N THR A 122 -19.53 -4.04 3.64
CA THR A 122 -20.51 -4.79 2.85
C THR A 122 -20.48 -6.28 3.15
N THR A 123 -19.29 -6.85 3.35
CA THR A 123 -19.11 -8.26 3.71
C THR A 123 -19.72 -8.55 5.09
N MET A 124 -19.52 -7.66 6.06
CA MET A 124 -20.15 -7.76 7.38
C MET A 124 -21.68 -7.76 7.32
N CYS A 125 -22.28 -6.90 6.49
CA CYS A 125 -23.73 -6.88 6.28
C CYS A 125 -24.24 -8.18 5.67
N MET A 126 -23.59 -8.69 4.62
CA MET A 126 -23.98 -9.95 3.97
C MET A 126 -23.94 -11.14 4.94
N LEU A 127 -22.86 -11.26 5.72
CA LEU A 127 -22.71 -12.34 6.71
C LEU A 127 -23.80 -12.26 7.80
N ARG A 128 -24.17 -11.05 8.22
CA ARG A 128 -25.23 -10.83 9.21
C ARG A 128 -26.61 -11.22 8.68
N GLU A 129 -26.88 -10.98 7.41
CA GLU A 129 -28.14 -11.37 6.75
C GLU A 129 -28.26 -12.88 6.62
N HIS A 130 -27.17 -13.58 6.28
CA HIS A 130 -27.17 -15.04 6.11
C HIS A 130 -27.16 -15.81 7.44
N SER A 131 -26.86 -15.14 8.55
CA SER A 131 -26.91 -15.73 9.90
C SER A 131 -28.29 -15.66 10.56
N LYS A 132 -29.28 -15.05 9.91
CA LYS A 132 -30.68 -14.97 10.37
C LYS A 132 -31.52 -16.04 9.71
#